data_AF-A0A7R8WMN3-F1
#
_entry.id   AF-A0A7R8WMN3-F1
#
_cell.length_a   1.000
_cell.length_b   1.000
_cell.length_c   1.000
_cell.angle_alpha   90.00
_cell.angle_beta   90.00
_cell.angle_gamma   90.00
#
_symmetry.space_group_name_H-M   'P 1'
#
loop_
_entity.id
_entity.type
_entity.pdbx_description
1 polymer ?
#
loop_
_entity_poly.entity_id
_entity_poly.type
_entity_poly.pdbx_seq_one_letter_code
_entity_poly.pdbx_strand_id
1 'polypeptide(L)'
;MKVELYDSTPKHKENFIKLVNEGFYKDLLFHRVIPEFMIQGGDPNSRGAAPGMKLGSGGPGYKIDAEIGAPHFKGTLAAARQGGPVNPTKQSSGSQFYLVQGKVQTDQELDGYQARGKFVYNEAQREKYKTIGGVPALDNDYTVFGEVVEGLEIIDKIAGKYNVKLVAKKGKKESIMEKEIIIDPPQDCLISIETTLGEMTIRLYDETPKHRDNFIKLAESGFYDSLIFHRVIEGFMIQGGDPDSKGAAPNQRLGSGGPGYTIPAEITEKYAHIKGALSAARQGDRVNPKKNSSGSQFYIVQGQTADEATLSTMEARKGIQYSDELKEQYMTLGGTPFLDQEYTVFGIVEKGLDIIDKIAASDTDQNDRPRTDVKILKARVIK
;
A
#
# COMPACT_ATOMS: atom_id res chain seq x y z
N MET A 1 15.37 3.28 -16.48
CA MET A 1 16.12 2.03 -16.72
C MET A 1 16.33 1.88 -18.22
N LYS A 2 17.52 1.46 -18.64
CA LYS A 2 17.82 1.05 -20.02
C LYS A 2 18.05 -0.46 -20.03
N VAL A 3 17.44 -1.16 -20.99
CA VAL A 3 17.49 -2.61 -21.09
C VAL A 3 18.15 -2.99 -22.42
N GLU A 4 19.06 -3.95 -22.38
CA GLU A 4 19.57 -4.67 -23.55
C GLU A 4 18.81 -5.99 -23.71
N LEU A 5 18.38 -6.29 -24.93
CA LEU A 5 17.62 -7.51 -25.24
C LEU A 5 18.50 -8.52 -25.96
N TYR A 6 18.46 -9.76 -25.49
CA TYR A 6 19.34 -10.83 -25.96
C TYR A 6 18.95 -11.35 -27.35
N ASP A 7 19.96 -11.51 -28.21
CA ASP A 7 19.80 -12.16 -29.52
C ASP A 7 19.58 -13.68 -29.41
N SER A 8 19.92 -14.29 -28.27
CA SER A 8 19.67 -15.72 -27.99
C SER A 8 18.19 -16.05 -27.76
N THR A 9 17.33 -15.04 -27.61
CA THR A 9 15.88 -15.18 -27.40
C THR A 9 15.08 -14.32 -28.39
N PRO A 10 15.21 -14.59 -29.71
CA PRO A 10 14.64 -13.74 -30.75
C PRO A 10 13.12 -13.60 -30.66
N LYS A 11 12.37 -14.66 -30.32
CA LYS A 11 10.90 -14.58 -30.26
C LYS A 11 10.43 -13.59 -29.19
N HIS A 12 11.03 -13.63 -28.00
CA HIS A 12 10.68 -12.70 -26.92
C HIS A 12 11.20 -11.29 -27.20
N LYS A 13 12.42 -11.16 -27.74
CA LYS A 13 13.01 -9.87 -28.11
C LYS A 13 12.15 -9.13 -29.13
N GLU A 14 11.82 -9.77 -30.25
CA GLU A 14 11.03 -9.17 -31.32
C GLU A 14 9.63 -8.79 -30.84
N ASN A 15 8.97 -9.68 -30.09
CA ASN A 15 7.66 -9.40 -29.53
C ASN A 15 7.70 -8.23 -28.53
N PHE A 16 8.69 -8.18 -27.65
CA PHE A 16 8.81 -7.11 -26.66
C PHE A 16 9.04 -5.76 -27.35
N ILE A 17 9.93 -5.70 -28.35
CA ILE A 17 10.16 -4.49 -29.16
C ILE A 17 8.88 -4.04 -29.85
N LYS A 18 8.14 -4.97 -30.46
CA LYS A 18 6.84 -4.67 -31.09
C LYS A 18 5.89 -4.00 -30.10
N LEU A 19 5.66 -4.62 -28.93
CA LEU A 19 4.74 -4.09 -27.92
C LEU A 19 5.19 -2.73 -27.35
N VAL A 20 6.50 -2.53 -27.19
CA VAL A 20 7.05 -1.22 -26.78
C VAL A 20 6.76 -0.15 -27.84
N ASN A 21 7.00 -0.44 -29.12
CA ASN A 21 6.76 0.50 -30.22
C ASN A 21 5.27 0.82 -30.42
N GLU A 22 4.39 -0.14 -30.12
CA GLU A 22 2.93 0.05 -30.12
C GLU A 22 2.43 0.82 -28.88
N GLY A 23 3.32 1.16 -27.93
CA GLY A 23 2.95 1.82 -26.69
C GLY A 23 2.16 0.92 -25.72
N PHE A 24 2.18 -0.40 -25.93
CA PHE A 24 1.38 -1.37 -25.16
C PHE A 24 1.65 -1.30 -23.65
N TYR A 25 2.89 -1.00 -23.25
CA TYR A 25 3.29 -0.94 -21.84
C TYR A 25 3.03 0.41 -21.18
N LYS A 26 2.59 1.43 -21.94
CA LYS A 26 2.33 2.75 -21.41
C LYS A 26 1.23 2.69 -20.33
N ASP A 27 1.53 3.30 -19.19
CA ASP A 27 0.66 3.40 -18.01
C ASP A 27 0.26 2.04 -17.39
N LEU A 28 1.05 0.98 -17.62
CA LEU A 28 0.89 -0.30 -16.93
C LEU A 28 1.63 -0.31 -15.59
N LEU A 29 1.02 -0.96 -14.61
CA LEU A 29 1.59 -1.11 -13.27
C LEU A 29 2.51 -2.34 -13.21
N PHE A 30 3.54 -2.24 -12.38
CA PHE A 30 4.11 -3.43 -11.75
C PHE A 30 3.13 -3.92 -10.69
N HIS A 31 2.40 -4.98 -11.00
CA HIS A 31 1.27 -5.43 -10.19
C HIS A 31 1.66 -6.48 -9.15
N ARG A 32 2.93 -6.90 -9.12
CA ARG A 32 3.46 -7.81 -8.11
C ARG A 32 4.93 -7.52 -7.88
N VAL A 33 5.27 -7.14 -6.65
CA VAL A 33 6.64 -6.88 -6.19
C VAL A 33 6.91 -7.83 -5.05
N ILE A 34 7.92 -8.68 -5.18
CA ILE A 34 8.36 -9.61 -4.13
C ILE A 34 9.83 -9.31 -3.82
N PRO A 35 10.14 -8.76 -2.63
CA PRO A 35 11.51 -8.52 -2.20
C PRO A 35 12.39 -9.76 -2.33
N GLU A 36 13.65 -9.56 -2.71
CA GLU A 36 14.67 -10.58 -2.93
C GLU A 36 14.34 -11.59 -4.05
N PHE A 37 13.28 -11.35 -4.83
CA PHE A 37 12.84 -12.23 -5.89
C PHE A 37 12.67 -11.45 -7.20
N MET A 38 11.57 -10.74 -7.38
CA MET A 38 11.25 -10.13 -8.67
C MET A 38 10.17 -9.05 -8.60
N ILE A 39 10.10 -8.25 -9.67
CA ILE A 39 9.10 -7.23 -9.94
C ILE A 39 8.39 -7.59 -11.25
N GLN A 40 7.10 -7.90 -11.21
CA GLN A 40 6.32 -8.36 -12.36
C GLN A 40 5.41 -7.27 -12.91
N GLY A 41 5.39 -7.16 -14.25
CA GLY A 41 4.58 -6.18 -14.99
C GLY A 41 4.05 -6.75 -16.31
N GLY A 42 3.48 -5.87 -17.13
CA GLY A 42 3.01 -6.23 -18.47
C GLY A 42 1.60 -6.84 -18.54
N ASP A 43 0.80 -6.72 -17.47
CA ASP A 43 -0.63 -7.02 -17.53
C ASP A 43 -1.40 -5.80 -18.07
N PRO A 44 -2.04 -5.86 -19.25
CA PRO A 44 -2.82 -4.74 -19.79
C PRO A 44 -4.00 -4.32 -18.91
N ASN A 45 -4.54 -5.23 -18.08
CA ASN A 45 -5.62 -4.92 -17.14
C ASN A 45 -5.18 -4.01 -16.00
N SER A 46 -3.86 -3.84 -15.82
CA SER A 46 -3.32 -2.93 -14.80
C SER A 46 -3.46 -1.46 -15.17
N ARG A 47 -3.74 -1.14 -16.44
CA ARG A 47 -3.90 0.25 -16.90
C ARG A 47 -5.09 0.91 -16.22
N GLY A 48 -4.82 1.94 -15.42
CA GLY A 48 -5.86 2.61 -14.65
C GLY A 48 -6.60 1.68 -13.68
N ALA A 49 -6.00 0.53 -13.33
CA ALA A 49 -6.59 -0.40 -12.39
C ALA A 49 -6.72 0.27 -11.02
N ALA A 50 -7.90 0.13 -10.43
CA ALA A 50 -8.09 0.52 -9.04
C ALA A 50 -7.21 -0.34 -8.12
N PRO A 51 -6.67 0.23 -7.03
CA PRO A 51 -6.06 -0.52 -5.94
C PRO A 51 -6.92 -1.71 -5.49
N GLY A 52 -6.26 -2.84 -5.21
CA GLY A 52 -6.91 -4.10 -4.81
C GLY A 52 -7.47 -4.95 -5.95
N MET A 53 -7.44 -4.47 -7.21
CA MET A 53 -7.79 -5.30 -8.37
C MET A 53 -6.86 -6.50 -8.47
N LYS A 54 -7.43 -7.69 -8.68
CA LYS A 54 -6.63 -8.88 -8.97
C LYS A 54 -6.06 -8.77 -10.38
N LEU A 55 -4.74 -8.62 -10.47
CA LEU A 55 -3.97 -8.48 -11.69
C LEU A 55 -3.04 -9.71 -11.87
N GLY A 56 -2.39 -9.78 -13.02
CA GLY A 56 -1.48 -10.87 -13.44
C GLY A 56 -2.11 -11.92 -14.35
N SER A 57 -3.35 -11.73 -14.81
CA SER A 57 -4.05 -12.67 -15.71
C SER A 57 -4.22 -12.13 -17.13
N GLY A 58 -4.04 -10.83 -17.35
CA GLY A 58 -4.21 -10.24 -18.68
C GLY A 58 -3.03 -10.50 -19.62
N GLY A 59 -3.26 -10.19 -20.90
CA GLY A 59 -2.26 -10.27 -21.95
C GLY A 59 -2.90 -10.04 -23.32
N PRO A 60 -2.12 -10.03 -24.41
CA PRO A 60 -2.61 -9.72 -25.75
C PRO A 60 -3.34 -10.89 -26.43
N GLY A 61 -3.72 -11.92 -25.67
CA GLY A 61 -4.44 -13.09 -26.18
C GLY A 61 -3.58 -14.19 -26.82
N TYR A 62 -2.26 -14.04 -26.85
CA TYR A 62 -1.34 -15.05 -27.37
C TYR A 62 -0.21 -15.39 -26.38
N LYS A 63 0.50 -16.48 -26.68
CA LYS A 63 1.64 -17.00 -25.93
C LYS A 63 2.87 -17.10 -26.82
N ILE A 64 4.05 -17.19 -26.21
CA ILE A 64 5.34 -17.30 -26.89
C ILE A 64 6.03 -18.57 -26.40
N ASP A 65 6.59 -19.37 -27.30
CA ASP A 65 7.35 -20.56 -26.90
C ASP A 65 8.59 -20.18 -26.09
N ALA A 66 8.92 -20.98 -25.07
CA ALA A 66 10.07 -20.72 -24.22
C ALA A 66 11.40 -20.77 -24.98
N GLU A 67 12.32 -19.86 -24.62
CA GLU A 67 13.69 -19.76 -25.15
C GLU A 67 14.66 -19.83 -23.97
N ILE A 68 14.74 -21.02 -23.37
CA ILE A 68 15.45 -21.25 -22.11
C ILE A 68 16.96 -21.34 -22.35
N GLY A 69 17.76 -20.66 -21.52
CA GLY A 69 19.21 -20.83 -21.56
C GLY A 69 20.00 -19.78 -20.77
N ALA A 70 19.45 -18.58 -20.59
CA ALA A 70 20.10 -17.52 -19.82
C ALA A 70 19.74 -17.58 -18.31
N PRO A 71 20.69 -17.23 -17.42
CA PRO A 71 20.51 -17.22 -15.96
C PRO A 71 19.75 -15.98 -15.46
N HIS A 72 19.13 -16.10 -14.29
CA HIS A 72 18.33 -15.09 -13.61
C HIS A 72 19.18 -14.27 -12.64
N PHE A 73 20.17 -13.54 -13.16
CA PHE A 73 20.89 -12.55 -12.37
C PHE A 73 19.99 -11.37 -12.00
N LYS A 74 20.32 -10.65 -10.92
CA LYS A 74 19.73 -9.35 -10.66
C LYS A 74 19.87 -8.45 -11.89
N GLY A 75 18.79 -7.77 -12.25
CA GLY A 75 18.74 -6.93 -13.44
C GLY A 75 18.23 -7.61 -14.69
N THR A 76 18.11 -8.95 -14.71
CA THR A 76 17.62 -9.61 -15.92
C THR A 76 16.12 -9.44 -16.11
N LEU A 77 15.72 -9.36 -17.37
CA LEU A 77 14.34 -9.26 -17.83
C LEU A 77 13.89 -10.64 -18.33
N ALA A 78 12.86 -11.19 -17.71
CA ALA A 78 12.42 -12.56 -17.95
C ALA A 78 10.90 -12.65 -18.18
N ALA A 79 10.49 -13.66 -18.94
CA ALA A 79 9.11 -13.81 -19.39
C ALA A 79 8.25 -14.52 -18.32
N ALA A 80 7.09 -13.93 -18.01
CA ALA A 80 6.18 -14.51 -17.04
C ALA A 80 5.32 -15.61 -17.68
N ARG A 81 5.09 -16.69 -16.94
CA ARG A 81 4.21 -17.78 -17.36
C ARG A 81 3.53 -18.45 -16.16
N GLN A 82 2.49 -19.22 -16.46
CA GLN A 82 2.00 -20.20 -15.49
C GLN A 82 3.05 -21.31 -15.34
N GLY A 83 3.44 -21.59 -14.09
CA GLY A 83 4.41 -22.64 -13.75
C GLY A 83 3.74 -24.01 -13.58
N GLY A 84 4.58 -25.05 -13.48
CA GLY A 84 4.13 -26.40 -13.13
C GLY A 84 3.44 -27.17 -14.27
N PRO A 85 2.77 -28.30 -13.94
CA PRO A 85 2.29 -29.29 -14.92
C PRO A 85 1.15 -28.77 -15.81
N VAL A 86 0.52 -27.66 -15.44
CA VAL A 86 -0.54 -26.99 -16.22
C VAL A 86 -0.01 -26.27 -17.47
N ASN A 87 1.30 -26.06 -17.58
CA ASN A 87 1.95 -25.46 -18.74
C ASN A 87 3.23 -26.26 -19.09
N PRO A 88 3.08 -27.50 -19.59
CA PRO A 88 4.19 -28.42 -19.79
C PRO A 88 5.14 -27.95 -20.91
N THR A 89 4.64 -27.19 -21.88
CA THR A 89 5.42 -26.58 -22.97
C THR A 89 6.10 -25.27 -22.55
N LYS A 90 5.93 -24.86 -21.27
CA LYS A 90 6.52 -23.65 -20.68
C LYS A 90 6.21 -22.37 -21.45
N GLN A 91 5.08 -22.30 -22.15
CA GLN A 91 4.72 -21.15 -22.96
C GLN A 91 4.58 -19.88 -22.11
N SER A 92 5.25 -18.81 -22.53
CA SER A 92 5.25 -17.49 -21.91
C SER A 92 4.02 -16.69 -22.26
N SER A 93 3.62 -15.80 -21.36
CA SER A 93 2.66 -14.74 -21.69
C SER A 93 3.19 -13.86 -22.82
N GLY A 94 2.32 -13.44 -23.74
CA GLY A 94 2.69 -12.54 -24.84
C GLY A 94 3.12 -11.14 -24.40
N SER A 95 2.79 -10.69 -23.19
CA SER A 95 3.19 -9.36 -22.71
C SER A 95 3.74 -9.31 -21.29
N GLN A 96 3.42 -10.29 -20.43
CA GLN A 96 3.85 -10.23 -19.04
C GLN A 96 5.31 -10.64 -18.89
N PHE A 97 6.02 -9.88 -18.07
CA PHE A 97 7.44 -10.07 -17.79
C PHE A 97 7.74 -9.76 -16.33
N TYR A 98 8.93 -10.09 -15.87
CA TYR A 98 9.45 -9.64 -14.60
C TYR A 98 10.92 -9.24 -14.69
N LEU A 99 11.30 -8.26 -13.87
CA LEU A 99 12.69 -7.91 -13.59
C LEU A 99 13.13 -8.68 -12.35
N VAL A 100 14.30 -9.31 -12.44
CA VAL A 100 14.87 -10.03 -11.31
C VAL A 100 15.52 -9.03 -10.34
N GLN A 101 15.06 -9.04 -9.09
CA GLN A 101 15.77 -8.38 -8.00
C GLN A 101 16.76 -9.37 -7.37
N GLY A 102 16.26 -10.53 -6.96
CA GLY A 102 17.08 -11.58 -6.37
C GLY A 102 17.79 -11.19 -5.06
N LYS A 103 18.52 -12.17 -4.52
CA LYS A 103 19.48 -11.96 -3.42
C LYS A 103 20.84 -12.52 -3.81
N VAL A 104 21.88 -12.03 -3.13
CA VAL A 104 23.22 -12.63 -3.20
C VAL A 104 23.17 -14.09 -2.73
N GLN A 105 23.94 -14.94 -3.40
CA GLN A 105 23.99 -16.36 -3.11
C GLN A 105 25.32 -16.72 -2.48
N THR A 106 25.35 -17.77 -1.67
CA THR A 106 26.58 -18.40 -1.18
C THR A 106 27.01 -19.53 -2.12
N ASP A 107 28.29 -19.91 -2.08
CA ASP A 107 28.77 -21.09 -2.82
C ASP A 107 27.98 -22.35 -2.44
N GLN A 108 27.63 -22.52 -1.16
CA GLN A 108 26.83 -23.65 -0.67
C GLN A 108 25.41 -23.68 -1.27
N GLU A 109 24.74 -22.52 -1.38
CA GLU A 109 23.42 -22.44 -2.03
C GLU A 109 23.52 -22.79 -3.51
N LEU A 110 24.52 -22.25 -4.22
CA LEU A 110 24.77 -22.53 -5.64
C LEU A 110 25.06 -24.01 -5.88
N ASP A 111 25.88 -24.64 -5.04
CA ASP A 111 26.19 -26.07 -5.10
C ASP A 111 24.91 -26.91 -4.87
N GLY A 112 24.04 -26.48 -3.96
CA GLY A 112 22.73 -27.10 -3.74
C GLY A 112 21.82 -27.04 -4.96
N TYR A 113 21.85 -25.95 -5.74
CA TYR A 113 21.12 -25.86 -7.00
C TYR A 113 21.73 -26.73 -8.11
N GLN A 114 23.07 -26.80 -8.19
CA GLN A 114 23.78 -27.68 -9.14
C GLN A 114 23.50 -29.16 -8.85
N ALA A 115 23.50 -29.57 -7.59
CA ALA A 115 23.24 -30.94 -7.17
C ALA A 115 21.84 -31.44 -7.53
N ARG A 116 20.87 -30.53 -7.68
CA ARG A 116 19.50 -30.84 -8.16
C ARG A 116 19.42 -31.04 -9.69
N GLY A 117 20.56 -31.01 -10.39
CA GLY A 117 20.69 -31.37 -11.81
C GLY A 117 20.11 -30.34 -12.78
N LYS A 118 19.85 -29.10 -12.34
CA LYS A 118 19.16 -28.09 -13.17
C LYS A 118 20.09 -27.27 -14.05
N PHE A 119 21.32 -27.01 -13.60
CA PHE A 119 22.27 -26.15 -14.30
C PHE A 119 23.67 -26.31 -13.69
N VAL A 120 24.74 -26.11 -14.46
CA VAL A 120 26.13 -26.05 -13.97
C VAL A 120 26.63 -24.62 -14.14
N TYR A 121 26.92 -23.94 -13.03
CA TYR A 121 27.41 -22.57 -13.06
C TYR A 121 28.91 -22.55 -13.34
N ASN A 122 29.33 -21.75 -14.32
CA ASN A 122 30.75 -21.43 -14.48
C ASN A 122 31.20 -20.42 -13.41
N GLU A 123 32.51 -20.22 -13.29
CA GLU A 123 33.10 -19.34 -12.27
C GLU A 123 32.55 -17.90 -12.35
N ALA A 124 32.47 -17.33 -13.55
CA ALA A 124 31.94 -15.98 -13.75
C ALA A 124 30.46 -15.84 -13.34
N GLN A 125 29.64 -16.87 -13.58
CA GLN A 125 28.25 -16.90 -13.16
C GLN A 125 28.13 -17.00 -11.64
N ARG A 126 28.97 -17.83 -10.99
CA ARG A 126 29.01 -17.93 -9.53
C ARG A 126 29.42 -16.59 -8.91
N GLU A 127 30.44 -15.93 -9.45
CA GLU A 127 30.84 -14.59 -9.01
C GLU A 127 29.71 -13.57 -9.19
N LYS A 128 29.00 -13.58 -10.33
CA LYS A 128 27.86 -12.65 -10.54
C LYS A 128 26.72 -12.90 -9.53
N TYR A 129 26.40 -14.16 -9.22
CA TYR A 129 25.41 -14.48 -8.17
C TYR A 129 25.85 -14.09 -6.75
N LYS A 130 27.15 -14.17 -6.45
CA LYS A 130 27.69 -13.76 -5.15
C LYS A 130 27.76 -12.24 -4.99
N THR A 131 28.00 -11.52 -6.09
CA THR A 131 28.23 -10.07 -6.06
C THR A 131 26.96 -9.25 -6.22
N ILE A 132 26.19 -9.48 -7.29
CA ILE A 132 24.98 -8.71 -7.59
C ILE A 132 23.70 -9.45 -7.23
N GLY A 133 23.77 -10.78 -7.06
CA GLY A 133 22.62 -11.60 -6.71
C GLY A 133 21.78 -12.05 -7.90
N GLY A 134 20.66 -12.70 -7.58
CA GLY A 134 19.70 -13.22 -8.55
C GLY A 134 18.83 -14.31 -7.96
N VAL A 135 18.21 -15.11 -8.83
CA VAL A 135 17.26 -16.17 -8.45
C VAL A 135 17.60 -17.49 -9.18
N PRO A 136 18.63 -18.22 -8.71
CA PRO A 136 19.08 -19.47 -9.36
C PRO A 136 17.98 -20.54 -9.46
N ALA A 137 16.95 -20.48 -8.61
CA ALA A 137 15.83 -21.41 -8.63
C ALA A 137 15.01 -21.38 -9.93
N LEU A 138 15.06 -20.27 -10.69
CA LEU A 138 14.35 -20.09 -11.96
C LEU A 138 15.22 -20.45 -13.18
N ASP A 139 16.52 -20.67 -12.97
CA ASP A 139 17.45 -20.99 -14.05
C ASP A 139 17.05 -22.27 -14.76
N ASN A 140 17.21 -22.23 -16.08
CA ASN A 140 16.84 -23.32 -16.98
C ASN A 140 15.34 -23.70 -16.95
N ASP A 141 14.47 -22.81 -16.42
CA ASP A 141 13.02 -23.03 -16.39
C ASP A 141 12.21 -21.87 -16.96
N TYR A 142 12.73 -20.65 -16.94
CA TYR A 142 12.08 -19.46 -17.50
C TYR A 142 12.98 -18.79 -18.54
N THR A 143 12.35 -18.16 -19.54
CA THR A 143 13.05 -17.42 -20.58
C THR A 143 13.54 -16.10 -20.01
N VAL A 144 14.85 -15.88 -20.00
CA VAL A 144 15.46 -14.57 -19.78
C VAL A 144 15.80 -13.99 -21.15
N PHE A 145 15.26 -12.80 -21.47
CA PHE A 145 15.35 -12.22 -22.81
C PHE A 145 16.02 -10.83 -22.84
N GLY A 146 16.57 -10.38 -21.72
CA GLY A 146 17.38 -9.18 -21.65
C GLY A 146 17.94 -8.90 -20.26
N GLU A 147 18.62 -7.77 -20.12
CA GLU A 147 19.12 -7.25 -18.84
C GLU A 147 19.14 -5.73 -18.79
N VAL A 148 19.00 -5.19 -17.58
CA VAL A 148 19.16 -3.76 -17.31
C VAL A 148 20.64 -3.40 -17.39
N VAL A 149 20.99 -2.54 -18.34
CA VAL A 149 22.35 -2.03 -18.54
C VAL A 149 22.57 -0.66 -17.92
N GLU A 150 21.49 0.06 -17.59
CA GLU A 150 21.54 1.35 -16.90
C GLU A 150 20.34 1.52 -15.95
N GLY A 151 20.61 1.96 -14.72
CA GLY A 151 19.59 2.14 -13.69
C GLY A 151 19.25 0.86 -12.93
N LEU A 152 20.22 -0.02 -12.68
CA LEU A 152 20.02 -1.26 -11.92
C LEU A 152 19.49 -0.98 -10.50
N GLU A 153 19.89 0.12 -9.89
CA GLU A 153 19.43 0.60 -8.59
C GLU A 153 17.94 0.99 -8.57
N ILE A 154 17.32 1.21 -9.74
CA ILE A 154 15.89 1.48 -9.83
C ILE A 154 15.09 0.21 -9.47
N ILE A 155 15.61 -0.98 -9.77
CA ILE A 155 14.98 -2.26 -9.36
C ILE A 155 14.89 -2.31 -7.83
N ASP A 156 15.99 -1.97 -7.16
CA ASP A 156 16.02 -1.91 -5.70
C ASP A 156 15.05 -0.86 -5.17
N LYS A 157 15.01 0.35 -5.75
CA LYS A 157 14.04 1.38 -5.35
C LYS A 157 12.59 0.93 -5.52
N ILE A 158 12.25 0.26 -6.63
CA ILE A 158 10.90 -0.29 -6.86
C ILE A 158 10.59 -1.39 -5.83
N ALA A 159 11.59 -2.15 -5.40
CA ALA A 159 11.47 -3.17 -4.37
C ALA A 159 11.72 -2.68 -2.93
N GLY A 160 11.94 -1.37 -2.70
CA GLY A 160 12.19 -0.77 -1.38
C GLY A 160 13.63 -0.83 -0.82
N LYS A 161 14.64 -1.24 -1.59
CA LYS A 161 16.03 -1.36 -1.12
C LYS A 161 16.85 -0.08 -1.34
N TYR A 162 17.50 0.46 -0.29
CA TYR A 162 18.30 1.69 -0.33
C TYR A 162 19.71 1.50 0.26
N ASN A 163 20.72 2.02 -0.44
CA ASN A 163 22.10 2.09 0.07
C ASN A 163 22.35 3.49 0.65
N VAL A 164 22.56 3.59 1.96
CA VAL A 164 22.85 4.87 2.62
C VAL A 164 24.30 4.95 3.10
N LYS A 165 24.92 6.11 2.82
CA LYS A 165 26.22 6.53 3.34
C LYS A 165 26.01 7.34 4.62
N LEU A 166 26.33 6.74 5.76
CA LEU A 166 26.34 7.43 7.04
C LEU A 166 27.71 8.07 7.23
N VAL A 167 27.75 9.40 7.34
CA VAL A 167 28.98 10.15 7.62
C VAL A 167 28.98 10.56 9.09
N ALA A 168 29.81 9.94 9.91
CA ALA A 168 30.04 10.38 11.27
C ALA A 168 31.20 11.41 11.27
N LYS A 169 30.95 12.62 11.79
CA LYS A 169 31.96 13.67 11.92
C LYS A 169 32.28 13.92 13.39
N LYS A 170 33.57 13.87 13.75
CA LYS A 170 34.08 14.28 15.07
C LYS A 170 35.25 15.26 14.87
N GLY A 171 34.96 16.55 15.02
CA GLY A 171 35.91 17.61 14.69
C GLY A 171 36.23 17.64 13.19
N LYS A 172 37.52 17.60 12.82
CA LYS A 172 37.98 17.56 11.41
C LYS A 172 38.04 16.15 10.81
N LYS A 173 37.69 15.09 11.55
CA LYS A 173 37.70 13.71 11.05
C LYS A 173 36.30 13.28 10.67
N GLU A 174 36.18 12.71 9.47
CA GLU A 174 34.95 12.11 8.94
C GLU A 174 35.19 10.61 8.74
N SER A 175 34.23 9.78 9.15
CA SER A 175 34.20 8.36 8.83
C SER A 175 32.91 8.05 8.06
N ILE A 176 33.05 7.40 6.91
CA ILE A 176 31.93 6.99 6.06
C ILE A 176 31.67 5.51 6.32
N MET A 177 30.44 5.19 6.70
CA MET A 177 29.93 3.82 6.84
C MET A 177 28.83 3.62 5.81
N GLU A 178 28.98 2.63 4.94
CA GLU A 178 27.93 2.20 4.02
C GLU A 178 27.09 1.13 4.71
N LYS A 179 25.77 1.36 4.80
CA LYS A 179 24.81 0.39 5.35
C LYS A 179 23.70 0.15 4.34
N GLU A 180 23.48 -1.11 4.01
CA GLU A 180 22.32 -1.55 3.26
C GLU A 180 21.09 -1.48 4.17
N ILE A 181 20.09 -0.70 3.77
CA ILE A 181 18.79 -0.66 4.44
C ILE A 181 17.77 -1.24 3.48
N ILE A 182 17.17 -2.36 3.88
CA ILE A 182 15.92 -2.84 3.30
C ILE A 182 14.83 -1.98 3.91
N ILE A 183 14.27 -1.06 3.13
CA ILE A 183 13.07 -0.31 3.53
C ILE A 183 11.92 -1.11 2.95
N ASP A 184 11.28 -1.95 3.78
CA ASP A 184 9.97 -2.46 3.42
C ASP A 184 9.08 -1.28 2.96
N PRO A 185 8.17 -1.47 1.99
CA PRO A 185 7.16 -0.45 1.68
C PRO A 185 6.61 0.09 3.00
N PRO A 186 6.53 1.42 3.15
CA PRO A 186 6.58 2.06 4.46
C PRO A 186 5.58 1.40 5.42
N GLN A 187 6.09 0.84 6.53
CA GLN A 187 5.26 0.29 7.62
C GLN A 187 4.24 1.32 8.15
N ASP A 188 4.53 2.61 7.93
CA ASP A 188 3.65 3.71 8.26
C ASP A 188 3.25 4.43 6.97
N CYS A 189 2.12 4.04 6.37
CA CYS A 189 1.55 4.86 5.30
C CYS A 189 0.99 6.14 5.92
N LEU A 190 1.64 7.26 5.62
CA LEU A 190 1.27 8.56 6.18
C LEU A 190 0.45 9.37 5.19
N ILE A 191 -0.69 9.88 5.63
CA ILE A 191 -1.55 10.81 4.90
C ILE A 191 -1.47 12.19 5.57
N SER A 192 -1.21 13.22 4.78
CA SER A 192 -1.47 14.61 5.17
C SER A 192 -2.89 14.99 4.78
N ILE A 193 -3.65 15.54 5.73
CA ILE A 193 -4.94 16.20 5.49
C ILE A 193 -4.78 17.67 5.85
N GLU A 194 -4.72 18.52 4.83
CA GLU A 194 -4.72 19.96 4.98
C GLU A 194 -6.16 20.46 5.01
N THR A 195 -6.53 21.22 6.04
CA THR A 195 -7.87 21.79 6.21
C THR A 195 -7.81 23.30 6.33
N THR A 196 -8.97 23.97 6.25
CA THR A 196 -9.08 25.41 6.53
C THR A 196 -8.71 25.81 7.96
N LEU A 197 -8.59 24.86 8.89
CA LEU A 197 -8.25 25.10 10.30
C LEU A 197 -6.87 24.57 10.69
N GLY A 198 -6.13 23.98 9.75
CA GLY A 198 -4.78 23.44 9.95
C GLY A 198 -4.56 22.08 9.30
N GLU A 199 -3.35 21.55 9.44
CA GLU A 199 -2.93 20.30 8.84
C GLU A 199 -2.81 19.19 9.90
N MET A 200 -3.27 17.99 9.54
CA MET A 200 -3.10 16.77 10.33
C MET A 200 -2.29 15.74 9.55
N THR A 201 -1.47 14.98 10.26
CA THR A 201 -0.79 13.79 9.73
C THR A 201 -1.41 12.55 10.34
N ILE A 202 -1.85 11.62 9.50
CA ILE A 202 -2.48 10.37 9.87
C ILE A 202 -1.58 9.22 9.45
N ARG A 203 -1.33 8.29 10.36
CA ARG A 203 -0.77 6.98 10.05
C ARG A 203 -1.88 5.97 9.84
N LEU A 204 -1.86 5.26 8.72
CA LEU A 204 -2.79 4.18 8.44
C LEU A 204 -2.26 2.84 8.96
N TYR A 205 -3.16 1.91 9.26
CA TYR A 205 -2.83 0.59 9.79
C TYR A 205 -2.82 -0.50 8.72
N ASP A 206 -1.83 -1.39 8.80
CA ASP A 206 -1.63 -2.49 7.84
C ASP A 206 -2.62 -3.63 8.03
N GLU A 207 -3.14 -3.78 9.25
CA GLU A 207 -4.08 -4.81 9.68
C GLU A 207 -5.51 -4.52 9.21
N THR A 208 -5.74 -3.33 8.65
CA THR A 208 -6.97 -2.94 7.95
C THR A 208 -6.67 -2.62 6.48
N PRO A 209 -6.16 -3.58 5.69
CA PRO A 209 -5.60 -3.32 4.37
C PRO A 209 -6.66 -2.80 3.38
N LYS A 210 -7.92 -3.25 3.46
CA LYS A 210 -8.95 -2.77 2.52
C LYS A 210 -9.28 -1.31 2.76
N HIS A 211 -9.39 -0.88 4.01
CA HIS A 211 -9.66 0.52 4.34
C HIS A 211 -8.43 1.40 4.07
N ARG A 212 -7.24 0.95 4.46
CA ARG A 212 -5.96 1.62 4.17
C ARG A 212 -5.82 1.87 2.68
N ASP A 213 -5.85 0.81 1.87
CA ASP A 213 -5.61 0.90 0.42
C ASP A 213 -6.67 1.75 -0.29
N ASN A 214 -7.92 1.66 0.16
CA ASN A 214 -8.98 2.51 -0.37
C ASN A 214 -8.80 3.99 0.02
N PHE A 215 -8.40 4.28 1.25
CA PHE A 215 -8.18 5.64 1.70
C PHE A 215 -7.00 6.29 0.95
N ILE A 216 -5.90 5.56 0.77
CA ILE A 216 -4.76 5.94 -0.07
C ILE A 216 -5.23 6.28 -1.49
N LYS A 217 -5.96 5.37 -2.14
CA LYS A 217 -6.52 5.55 -3.49
C LYS A 217 -7.32 6.86 -3.61
N LEU A 218 -8.22 7.11 -2.66
CA LEU A 218 -9.09 8.28 -2.71
C LEU A 218 -8.30 9.57 -2.43
N ALA A 219 -7.32 9.53 -1.52
CA ALA A 219 -6.44 10.66 -1.27
C ALA A 219 -5.58 10.98 -2.51
N GLU A 220 -4.89 10.00 -3.10
CA GLU A 220 -4.02 10.22 -4.28
C GLU A 220 -4.78 10.67 -5.52
N SER A 221 -6.04 10.26 -5.68
CA SER A 221 -6.89 10.73 -6.79
C SER A 221 -7.48 12.13 -6.55
N GLY A 222 -7.19 12.77 -5.41
CA GLY A 222 -7.76 14.07 -5.04
C GLY A 222 -9.27 14.01 -4.75
N PHE A 223 -9.82 12.83 -4.45
CA PHE A 223 -11.24 12.64 -4.18
C PHE A 223 -11.73 13.50 -3.01
N TYR A 224 -10.92 13.57 -1.95
CA TYR A 224 -11.23 14.32 -0.73
C TYR A 224 -11.05 15.83 -0.88
N ASP A 225 -10.39 16.30 -1.93
CA ASP A 225 -10.10 17.73 -2.10
C ASP A 225 -11.40 18.51 -2.24
N SER A 226 -11.52 19.59 -1.49
CA SER A 226 -12.70 20.46 -1.34
C SER A 226 -13.96 19.80 -0.74
N LEU A 227 -13.87 18.58 -0.20
CA LEU A 227 -14.95 18.04 0.64
C LEU A 227 -14.96 18.73 2.00
N ILE A 228 -16.09 18.67 2.70
CA ILE A 228 -16.22 19.26 4.04
C ILE A 228 -16.37 18.19 5.13
N PHE A 229 -15.98 18.55 6.35
CA PHE A 229 -16.46 17.87 7.55
C PHE A 229 -17.92 18.24 7.76
N HIS A 230 -18.83 17.42 7.22
CA HIS A 230 -20.25 17.71 7.12
C HIS A 230 -21.03 17.40 8.41
N ARG A 231 -20.39 16.73 9.37
CA ARG A 231 -20.97 16.40 10.67
C ARG A 231 -19.91 16.45 11.76
N VAL A 232 -20.12 17.29 12.77
CA VAL A 232 -19.15 17.61 13.82
C VAL A 232 -19.88 17.65 15.15
N ILE A 233 -19.48 16.77 16.08
CA ILE A 233 -20.10 16.66 17.39
C ILE A 233 -19.01 16.80 18.45
N GLU A 234 -19.04 17.90 19.18
CA GLU A 234 -18.11 18.17 20.28
C GLU A 234 -18.22 17.09 21.37
N GLY A 235 -17.07 16.59 21.83
CA GLY A 235 -16.95 15.46 22.74
C GLY A 235 -17.15 14.09 22.08
N PHE A 236 -17.31 14.03 20.76
CA PHE A 236 -17.52 12.78 20.05
C PHE A 236 -16.60 12.62 18.84
N MET A 237 -16.89 13.25 17.70
CA MET A 237 -16.15 13.01 16.46
C MET A 237 -16.35 14.10 15.42
N ILE A 238 -15.43 14.14 14.45
CA ILE A 238 -15.52 14.95 13.23
C ILE A 238 -15.62 14.02 12.03
N GLN A 239 -16.68 14.13 11.23
CA GLN A 239 -16.97 13.22 10.11
C GLN A 239 -16.91 13.95 8.76
N GLY A 240 -16.23 13.32 7.80
CA GLY A 240 -16.02 13.80 6.45
C GLY A 240 -16.11 12.69 5.39
N GLY A 241 -15.64 12.98 4.18
CA GLY A 241 -15.53 12.00 3.10
C GLY A 241 -16.82 11.76 2.30
N ASP A 242 -17.83 12.61 2.43
CA ASP A 242 -19.02 12.58 1.57
C ASP A 242 -18.76 13.38 0.27
N PRO A 243 -18.74 12.75 -0.93
CA PRO A 243 -18.54 13.46 -2.19
C PRO A 243 -19.64 14.48 -2.52
N ASP A 244 -20.87 14.28 -2.03
CA ASP A 244 -21.99 15.21 -2.29
C ASP A 244 -21.79 16.55 -1.57
N SER A 245 -20.82 16.60 -0.64
CA SER A 245 -20.46 17.79 0.11
C SER A 245 -19.64 18.81 -0.69
N LYS A 246 -19.08 18.42 -1.85
CA LYS A 246 -18.30 19.29 -2.73
C LYS A 246 -19.21 20.39 -3.30
N GLY A 247 -19.05 21.62 -2.79
CA GLY A 247 -19.86 22.77 -3.22
C GLY A 247 -21.33 22.69 -2.78
N ALA A 248 -21.63 21.89 -1.76
CA ALA A 248 -22.98 21.73 -1.25
C ALA A 248 -23.57 23.04 -0.72
N ALA A 249 -24.86 23.26 -0.97
CA ALA A 249 -25.57 24.41 -0.39
C ALA A 249 -25.61 24.30 1.16
N PRO A 250 -25.69 25.42 1.90
CA PRO A 250 -25.61 25.42 3.37
C PRO A 250 -26.59 24.46 4.08
N ASN A 251 -27.81 24.30 3.54
CA ASN A 251 -28.85 23.44 4.12
C ASN A 251 -29.01 22.09 3.40
N GLN A 252 -28.11 21.76 2.47
CA GLN A 252 -28.15 20.47 1.80
C GLN A 252 -27.87 19.37 2.81
N ARG A 253 -28.73 18.35 2.84
CA ARG A 253 -28.54 17.16 3.66
C ARG A 253 -27.37 16.35 3.10
N LEU A 254 -26.43 16.01 3.96
CA LEU A 254 -25.23 15.24 3.66
C LEU A 254 -25.15 14.00 4.56
N GLY A 255 -24.16 13.15 4.31
CA GLY A 255 -23.91 11.89 5.00
C GLY A 255 -24.42 10.66 4.25
N SER A 256 -25.03 10.82 3.07
CA SER A 256 -25.55 9.70 2.25
C SER A 256 -24.71 9.40 1.00
N GLY A 257 -23.81 10.30 0.60
CA GLY A 257 -23.01 10.10 -0.60
C GLY A 257 -21.86 9.12 -0.40
N GLY A 258 -21.28 8.69 -1.52
CA GLY A 258 -20.14 7.78 -1.55
C GLY A 258 -19.75 7.42 -2.98
N PRO A 259 -18.66 6.65 -3.18
CA PRO A 259 -18.11 6.34 -4.50
C PRO A 259 -18.86 5.20 -5.23
N GLY A 260 -20.07 4.85 -4.78
CA GLY A 260 -20.87 3.77 -5.36
C GLY A 260 -20.54 2.36 -4.87
N TYR A 261 -19.71 2.22 -3.84
CA TYR A 261 -19.37 0.92 -3.24
C TYR A 261 -19.19 1.01 -1.72
N THR A 262 -19.20 -0.15 -1.07
CA THR A 262 -18.94 -0.32 0.37
C THR A 262 -17.73 -1.22 0.60
N ILE A 263 -17.05 -1.08 1.73
CA ILE A 263 -15.90 -1.89 2.11
C ILE A 263 -16.32 -2.91 3.17
N PRO A 264 -16.01 -4.21 3.03
CA PRO A 264 -16.24 -5.18 4.10
C PRO A 264 -15.54 -4.76 5.40
N ALA A 265 -16.22 -4.89 6.54
CA ALA A 265 -15.68 -4.51 7.84
C ALA A 265 -14.34 -5.21 8.16
N GLU A 266 -13.39 -4.47 8.74
CA GLU A 266 -12.09 -4.96 9.23
C GLU A 266 -11.97 -4.64 10.74
N ILE A 267 -12.99 -5.05 11.50
CA ILE A 267 -13.06 -4.82 12.95
C ILE A 267 -12.05 -5.73 13.64
N THR A 268 -11.23 -5.16 14.51
CA THR A 268 -10.17 -5.83 15.26
C THR A 268 -10.09 -5.31 16.68
N GLU A 269 -9.66 -6.15 17.61
CA GLU A 269 -9.42 -5.76 19.01
C GLU A 269 -8.14 -4.95 19.18
N LYS A 270 -7.27 -4.96 18.16
CA LYS A 270 -5.96 -4.28 18.19
C LYS A 270 -6.09 -2.75 18.22
N TYR A 271 -7.17 -2.21 17.67
CA TYR A 271 -7.36 -0.77 17.53
C TYR A 271 -8.66 -0.32 18.17
N ALA A 272 -8.52 0.70 19.01
CA ALA A 272 -9.60 1.27 19.78
C ALA A 272 -9.92 2.70 19.30
N HIS A 273 -11.11 3.18 19.63
CA HIS A 273 -11.58 4.51 19.29
C HIS A 273 -11.09 5.55 20.30
N ILE A 274 -9.77 5.61 20.53
CA ILE A 274 -9.12 6.68 21.28
C ILE A 274 -9.12 7.99 20.48
N LYS A 275 -8.89 9.13 21.14
CA LYS A 275 -8.75 10.42 20.47
C LYS A 275 -7.72 10.36 19.34
N GLY A 276 -8.09 10.87 18.18
CA GLY A 276 -7.30 10.82 16.94
C GLY A 276 -7.49 9.57 16.10
N ALA A 277 -8.23 8.55 16.56
CA ALA A 277 -8.49 7.35 15.77
C ALA A 277 -9.26 7.70 14.49
N LEU A 278 -8.75 7.26 13.34
CA LEU A 278 -9.42 7.36 12.05
C LEU A 278 -10.25 6.10 11.81
N SER A 279 -11.56 6.29 11.67
CA SER A 279 -12.52 5.21 11.61
C SER A 279 -13.49 5.35 10.46
N ALA A 280 -13.99 4.21 9.95
CA ALA A 280 -14.86 4.18 8.79
C ALA A 280 -16.33 4.39 9.21
N ALA A 281 -17.04 5.28 8.52
CA ALA A 281 -18.47 5.49 8.74
C ALA A 281 -19.27 4.35 8.11
N ARG A 282 -20.42 4.00 8.70
CA ARG A 282 -21.35 3.00 8.14
C ARG A 282 -22.79 3.32 8.51
N GLN A 283 -23.72 2.73 7.76
CA GLN A 283 -25.13 2.68 8.16
C GLN A 283 -25.29 1.79 9.41
N GLY A 284 -26.34 2.07 10.19
CA GLY A 284 -26.69 1.30 11.38
C GLY A 284 -27.12 -0.14 11.06
N ASP A 285 -26.98 -1.02 12.06
CA ASP A 285 -27.05 -2.47 11.93
C ASP A 285 -28.37 -2.99 11.35
N ARG A 286 -29.48 -2.29 11.59
CA ARG A 286 -30.80 -2.65 11.02
C ARG A 286 -30.79 -2.62 9.49
N VAL A 287 -30.05 -1.69 8.89
CA VAL A 287 -29.93 -1.55 7.44
C VAL A 287 -28.69 -2.29 6.93
N ASN A 288 -27.62 -2.29 7.73
CA ASN A 288 -26.32 -2.85 7.38
C ASN A 288 -25.87 -3.88 8.44
N PRO A 289 -26.51 -5.07 8.49
CA PRO A 289 -26.21 -6.09 9.49
C PRO A 289 -24.82 -6.70 9.30
N LYS A 290 -24.25 -6.58 8.10
CA LYS A 290 -22.87 -7.01 7.79
C LYS A 290 -21.81 -5.97 8.20
N LYS A 291 -22.25 -4.82 8.72
CA LYS A 291 -21.40 -3.70 9.16
C LYS A 291 -20.44 -3.19 8.08
N ASN A 292 -20.78 -3.34 6.80
CA ASN A 292 -19.95 -2.83 5.70
C ASN A 292 -19.77 -1.31 5.82
N SER A 293 -18.55 -0.84 5.69
CA SER A 293 -18.22 0.58 5.73
C SER A 293 -18.61 1.31 4.45
N SER A 294 -18.88 2.61 4.58
CA SER A 294 -18.92 3.52 3.44
C SER A 294 -17.62 3.43 2.65
N GLY A 295 -17.71 3.55 1.33
CA GLY A 295 -16.54 3.53 0.45
C GLY A 295 -15.63 4.76 0.60
N SER A 296 -16.10 5.86 1.20
CA SER A 296 -15.28 7.08 1.33
C SER A 296 -15.50 7.87 2.63
N GLN A 297 -16.63 7.69 3.31
CA GLN A 297 -16.90 8.46 4.52
C GLN A 297 -16.13 7.90 5.72
N PHE A 298 -15.53 8.80 6.47
CA PHE A 298 -14.73 8.50 7.66
C PHE A 298 -15.03 9.50 8.76
N TYR A 299 -14.65 9.16 9.99
CA TYR A 299 -14.62 10.09 11.10
C TYR A 299 -13.31 9.98 11.85
N ILE A 300 -12.90 11.09 12.47
CA ILE A 300 -11.78 11.15 13.39
C ILE A 300 -12.35 11.37 14.78
N VAL A 301 -11.94 10.53 15.73
CA VAL A 301 -12.42 10.59 17.11
C VAL A 301 -11.86 11.82 17.82
N GLN A 302 -12.74 12.62 18.42
CA GLN A 302 -12.34 13.60 19.44
C GLN A 302 -12.52 12.96 20.82
N GLY A 303 -13.73 12.49 21.11
CA GLY A 303 -14.10 11.78 22.32
C GLY A 303 -14.02 12.61 23.60
N GLN A 304 -14.31 11.94 24.72
CA GLN A 304 -14.14 12.45 26.08
C GLN A 304 -13.33 11.46 26.91
N THR A 305 -12.73 11.94 28.00
CA THR A 305 -12.06 11.08 28.98
C THR A 305 -13.08 10.16 29.63
N ALA A 306 -12.75 8.87 29.75
CA ALA A 306 -13.59 7.89 30.43
C ALA A 306 -12.92 7.45 31.73
N ASP A 307 -13.68 7.39 32.82
CA ASP A 307 -13.17 6.86 34.09
C ASP A 307 -13.16 5.32 34.11
N GLU A 308 -12.48 4.75 35.11
CA GLU A 308 -12.32 3.30 35.24
C GLU A 308 -13.67 2.57 35.38
N ALA A 309 -14.65 3.18 36.06
CA ALA A 309 -15.99 2.62 36.21
C ALA A 309 -16.74 2.53 34.86
N THR A 310 -16.60 3.56 34.02
CA THR A 310 -17.14 3.59 32.66
C THR A 310 -16.49 2.52 31.80
N LEU A 311 -15.16 2.41 31.83
CA LEU A 311 -14.41 1.42 31.06
C LEU A 311 -14.76 -0.01 31.50
N SER A 312 -14.85 -0.27 32.80
CA SER A 312 -15.27 -1.57 33.36
C SER A 312 -16.68 -1.95 32.92
N THR A 313 -17.60 -0.97 32.87
CA THR A 313 -18.95 -1.17 32.36
C THR A 313 -18.95 -1.52 30.87
N MET A 314 -18.07 -0.91 30.07
CA MET A 314 -17.94 -1.23 28.65
C MET A 314 -17.34 -2.61 28.42
N GLU A 315 -16.31 -2.99 29.18
CA GLU A 315 -15.72 -4.33 29.19
C GLU A 315 -16.81 -5.40 29.41
N ALA A 316 -17.61 -5.23 30.47
CA ALA A 316 -18.69 -6.16 30.80
C ALA A 316 -19.79 -6.21 29.72
N ARG A 317 -20.18 -5.08 29.15
CA ARG A 317 -21.26 -5.01 28.13
C ARG A 317 -20.85 -5.62 26.80
N LYS A 318 -19.61 -5.41 26.39
CA LYS A 318 -19.10 -5.87 25.09
C LYS A 318 -18.41 -7.24 25.18
N GLY A 319 -18.09 -7.71 26.38
CA GLY A 319 -17.32 -8.95 26.57
C GLY A 319 -15.87 -8.79 26.15
N ILE A 320 -15.28 -7.63 26.40
CA ILE A 320 -13.93 -7.26 25.97
C ILE A 320 -13.07 -6.94 27.18
N GLN A 321 -11.76 -6.95 27.01
CA GLN A 321 -10.82 -6.55 28.05
C GLN A 321 -9.83 -5.55 27.47
N TYR A 322 -9.79 -4.35 28.03
CA TYR A 322 -8.82 -3.34 27.66
C TYR A 322 -7.49 -3.62 28.36
N SER A 323 -6.38 -3.37 27.66
CA SER A 323 -5.06 -3.35 28.31
C SER A 323 -4.94 -2.11 29.22
N ASP A 324 -4.02 -2.17 30.18
CA ASP A 324 -3.79 -1.06 31.10
C ASP A 324 -3.38 0.22 30.34
N GLU A 325 -2.58 0.09 29.27
CA GLU A 325 -2.19 1.21 28.43
C GLU A 325 -3.39 1.86 27.72
N LEU A 326 -4.32 1.04 27.23
CA LEU A 326 -5.52 1.56 26.56
C LEU A 326 -6.48 2.23 27.55
N LYS A 327 -6.59 1.70 28.77
CA LYS A 327 -7.33 2.36 29.86
C LYS A 327 -6.73 3.73 30.17
N GLU A 328 -5.41 3.81 30.29
CA GLU A 328 -4.70 5.07 30.50
C GLU A 328 -4.96 6.07 29.37
N GLN A 329 -4.91 5.63 28.09
CA GLN A 329 -5.22 6.48 26.95
C GLN A 329 -6.66 7.03 27.00
N TYR A 330 -7.64 6.19 27.32
CA TYR A 330 -9.03 6.65 27.47
C TYR A 330 -9.23 7.61 28.64
N MET A 331 -8.51 7.41 29.75
CA MET A 331 -8.59 8.29 30.93
C MET A 331 -7.90 9.63 30.73
N THR A 332 -6.85 9.69 29.90
CA THR A 332 -6.01 10.88 29.72
C THR A 332 -6.29 11.67 28.44
N LEU A 333 -6.35 10.98 27.30
CA LEU A 333 -6.57 11.60 25.98
C LEU A 333 -8.05 11.64 25.60
N GLY A 334 -8.82 10.69 26.10
CA GLY A 334 -10.22 10.49 25.77
C GLY A 334 -10.45 9.62 24.54
N GLY A 335 -11.72 9.42 24.22
CA GLY A 335 -12.15 8.61 23.08
C GLY A 335 -13.62 8.24 23.15
N THR A 336 -14.01 7.19 22.45
CA THR A 336 -15.40 6.73 22.32
C THR A 336 -15.49 5.22 22.50
N PRO A 337 -15.26 4.68 23.71
CA PRO A 337 -15.16 3.23 23.95
C PRO A 337 -16.44 2.46 23.59
N PHE A 338 -17.59 3.12 23.53
CA PHE A 338 -18.84 2.50 23.09
C PHE A 338 -18.84 2.10 21.60
N LEU A 339 -17.91 2.63 20.78
CA LEU A 339 -17.72 2.25 19.37
C LEU A 339 -16.73 1.08 19.19
N ASP A 340 -16.01 0.69 20.23
CA ASP A 340 -15.04 -0.40 20.12
C ASP A 340 -15.71 -1.71 19.72
N GLN A 341 -15.03 -2.44 18.82
CA GLN A 341 -15.51 -3.66 18.18
C GLN A 341 -16.81 -3.53 17.36
N GLU A 342 -17.26 -2.29 17.08
CA GLU A 342 -18.47 -2.02 16.29
C GLU A 342 -18.18 -1.35 14.94
N TYR A 343 -17.03 -0.71 14.82
CA TYR A 343 -16.58 0.05 13.65
C TYR A 343 -15.11 -0.26 13.35
N THR A 344 -14.74 -0.14 12.08
CA THR A 344 -13.35 -0.33 11.65
C THR A 344 -12.54 0.92 11.95
N VAL A 345 -11.51 0.78 12.79
CA VAL A 345 -10.45 1.77 12.99
C VAL A 345 -9.29 1.41 12.06
N PHE A 346 -8.89 2.32 11.18
CA PHE A 346 -7.91 2.03 10.13
C PHE A 346 -6.73 3.02 10.09
N GLY A 347 -6.64 3.91 11.07
CA GLY A 347 -5.49 4.78 11.28
C GLY A 347 -5.57 5.61 12.55
N ILE A 348 -4.58 6.46 12.75
CA ILE A 348 -4.44 7.36 13.91
C ILE A 348 -3.78 8.67 13.49
N VAL A 349 -4.26 9.78 14.04
CA VAL A 349 -3.60 11.09 13.90
C VAL A 349 -2.32 11.10 14.76
N GLU A 350 -1.17 11.29 14.12
CA GLU A 350 0.14 11.40 14.80
C GLU A 350 0.55 12.85 15.03
N LYS A 351 0.08 13.78 14.18
CA LYS A 351 0.34 15.21 14.29
C LYS A 351 -0.93 15.99 14.00
N GLY A 352 -1.14 17.08 14.74
CA GLY A 352 -2.31 17.93 14.60
C GLY A 352 -3.53 17.44 15.40
N LEU A 353 -3.33 16.76 16.54
CA LEU A 353 -4.45 16.40 17.43
C LEU A 353 -5.26 17.64 17.88
N ASP A 354 -4.62 18.80 18.02
CA ASP A 354 -5.28 20.08 18.33
C ASP A 354 -6.19 20.59 17.19
N ILE A 355 -5.92 20.16 15.95
CA ILE A 355 -6.78 20.50 14.81
C ILE A 355 -8.13 19.79 14.93
N ILE A 356 -8.17 18.58 15.50
CA ILE A 356 -9.43 17.87 15.78
C ILE A 356 -10.30 18.72 16.72
N ASP A 357 -9.72 19.27 17.78
CA ASP A 357 -10.44 20.11 18.74
C ASP A 357 -10.90 21.43 18.12
N LYS A 358 -10.07 22.05 17.28
CA LYS A 358 -10.46 23.27 16.54
C LYS A 358 -11.64 23.02 15.61
N ILE A 359 -11.66 21.88 14.91
CA ILE A 359 -12.79 21.50 14.05
C ILE A 359 -14.02 21.24 14.91
N ALA A 360 -13.87 20.46 15.99
CA ALA A 360 -14.96 20.10 16.90
C ALA A 360 -15.64 21.29 17.58
N ALA A 361 -14.88 22.36 17.85
CA ALA A 361 -15.39 23.61 18.44
C ALA A 361 -16.12 24.54 17.44
N SER A 362 -16.31 24.11 16.19
CA SER A 362 -17.04 24.90 15.19
C SER A 362 -18.52 25.02 15.56
N ASP A 363 -19.12 26.21 15.39
CA ASP A 363 -20.57 26.39 15.56
C ASP A 363 -21.34 25.57 14.52
N THR A 364 -22.23 24.69 14.98
CA THR A 364 -22.98 23.75 14.15
C THR A 364 -24.46 24.09 14.07
N ASP A 365 -25.12 23.58 13.04
CA ASP A 365 -26.58 23.58 12.93
C ASP A 365 -27.19 22.40 13.71
N GLN A 366 -28.52 22.28 13.65
CA GLN A 366 -29.28 21.21 14.31
C GLN A 366 -28.99 19.79 13.77
N ASN A 367 -28.25 19.67 12.66
CA ASN A 367 -27.83 18.40 12.06
C ASN A 367 -26.34 18.12 12.32
N ASP A 368 -25.73 18.86 13.25
CA ASP A 368 -24.31 18.82 13.56
C ASP A 368 -23.41 19.30 12.39
N ARG A 369 -23.94 19.99 11.37
CA ARG A 369 -23.12 20.52 10.27
C ARG A 369 -22.52 21.87 10.68
N PRO A 370 -21.20 22.09 10.54
CA PRO A 370 -20.60 23.40 10.75
C PRO A 370 -21.26 24.49 9.90
N ARG A 371 -21.65 25.62 10.51
CA ARG A 371 -22.24 26.77 9.79
C ARG A 371 -21.24 27.42 8.84
N THR A 372 -19.97 27.40 9.24
CA THR A 372 -18.85 27.73 8.37
C THR A 372 -18.20 26.44 7.94
N ASP A 373 -18.22 26.15 6.63
CA ASP A 373 -17.66 24.93 6.08
C ASP A 373 -16.17 24.77 6.46
N VAL A 374 -15.85 23.69 7.18
CA VAL A 374 -14.48 23.23 7.37
C VAL A 374 -14.11 22.33 6.20
N LYS A 375 -13.29 22.83 5.28
CA LYS A 375 -12.93 22.14 4.04
C LYS A 375 -11.63 21.37 4.20
N ILE A 376 -11.58 20.19 3.61
CA ILE A 376 -10.34 19.48 3.27
C ILE A 376 -9.80 20.18 2.02
N LEU A 377 -8.73 20.94 2.18
CA LEU A 377 -8.06 21.63 1.07
C LEU A 377 -7.31 20.63 0.20
N LYS A 378 -6.62 19.68 0.85
CA LYS A 378 -5.86 18.64 0.17
C LYS A 378 -5.68 17.42 1.06
N ALA A 379 -5.90 16.22 0.51
CA ALA A 379 -5.48 14.97 1.14
C ALA A 379 -4.43 14.28 0.26
N ARG A 380 -3.29 13.87 0.81
CA ARG A 380 -2.23 13.21 0.01
C ARG A 380 -1.39 12.26 0.85
N VAL A 381 -0.87 11.21 0.20
CA VAL A 381 0.19 10.38 0.76
C VAL A 381 1.47 11.19 0.86
N ILE A 382 2.14 11.13 2.00
CA ILE A 382 3.39 11.86 2.26
C ILE A 382 4.56 10.96 2.64
N LYS A 383 4.29 9.68 2.92
CA LYS A 383 5.33 8.67 3.14
C LYS A 383 4.79 7.29 2.87
#